data_AF-A0A7D3VXX4-F1
#
_entry.id   AF-A0A7D3VXX4-F1
#
_cell.length_a   1.000
_cell.length_b   1.000
_cell.length_c   1.000
_cell.angle_alpha   90.00
_cell.angle_beta   90.00
_cell.angle_gamma   90.00
#
_symmetry.space_group_name_H-M   'P 1'
#
loop_
_entity.id
_entity.type
_entity.pdbx_description
1 polymer ?
#
loop_
_entity_poly.entity_id
_entity_poly.type
_entity_poly.pdbx_seq_one_letter_code
_entity_poly.pdbx_strand_id
1 'polypeptide(L)'
;MELSDAARMILTESAPHPELLRVTRQAHDELAAGRPVRHTELSWMLKEAARKNVYPAVRARYGAGAFDEMVLALGREIDRQAPVVRR
;
A
#
# COMPACT_ATOMS: atom_id res chain seq x y z
N MET A 1 9.33 -0.42 8.78
CA MET A 1 8.24 0.55 8.56
C MET A 1 6.90 -0.03 9.00
N GLU A 2 6.04 0.78 9.61
CA GLU A 2 4.66 0.40 9.97
C GLU A 2 3.73 0.36 8.74
N LEU A 3 2.65 -0.43 8.79
CA LEU A 3 1.72 -0.57 7.66
C LEU A 3 1.00 0.73 7.32
N SER A 4 0.64 1.53 8.33
CA SER A 4 0.03 2.84 8.14
C SER A 4 0.99 3.81 7.43
N ASP A 5 2.28 3.81 7.79
CA ASP A 5 3.30 4.61 7.12
C ASP A 5 3.48 4.19 5.66
N ALA A 6 3.51 2.89 5.39
CA ALA A 6 3.59 2.35 4.03
C ALA A 6 2.38 2.78 3.17
N ALA A 7 1.16 2.70 3.73
CA ALA A 7 -0.04 3.19 3.06
C ALA A 7 0.00 4.72 2.86
N ARG A 8 0.55 5.48 3.82
CA ARG A 8 0.69 6.95 3.73
C ARG A 8 1.60 7.37 2.58
N MET A 9 2.66 6.61 2.30
CA MET A 9 3.57 6.89 1.18
C MET A 9 2.83 6.82 -0.16
N ILE A 10 2.01 5.78 -0.37
CA ILE A 10 1.15 5.66 -1.56
C ILE A 10 0.11 6.79 -1.56
N LEU A 11 -0.50 7.07 -0.41
CA LEU A 11 -1.55 8.09 -0.26
C LEU A 11 -1.08 9.47 -0.74
N THR A 12 0.14 9.84 -0.37
CA THR A 12 0.74 11.15 -0.66
C THR A 12 0.83 11.40 -2.17
N GLU A 13 1.12 10.36 -2.94
CA GLU A 13 1.29 10.42 -4.39
C GLU A 13 0.00 10.07 -5.17
N SER A 14 -1.09 9.77 -4.47
CA SER A 14 -2.35 9.32 -5.09
C SER A 14 -3.29 10.46 -5.49
N ALA A 15 -2.97 11.72 -5.18
CA ALA A 15 -3.85 12.87 -5.45
C ALA A 15 -4.35 12.98 -6.91
N PRO A 16 -3.56 12.66 -7.95
CA PRO A 16 -4.03 12.66 -9.34
C PRO A 16 -4.97 11.50 -9.71
N HIS A 17 -5.20 10.56 -8.80
CA HIS A 17 -5.91 9.30 -9.05
C HIS A 17 -7.05 9.12 -8.04
N PRO A 18 -8.26 9.67 -8.30
CA PRO A 18 -9.32 9.78 -7.29
C PRO A 18 -9.75 8.46 -6.65
N GLU A 19 -9.83 7.37 -7.42
CA GLU A 19 -10.22 6.06 -6.89
C GLU A 19 -9.12 5.46 -6.00
N LEU A 20 -7.87 5.53 -6.45
CA LEU A 20 -6.71 5.10 -5.68
C LEU A 20 -6.56 5.93 -4.40
N LEU A 21 -6.75 7.25 -4.48
CA LEU A 21 -6.73 8.16 -3.34
C LEU A 21 -7.77 7.74 -2.29
N ARG A 22 -9.01 7.48 -2.72
CA ARG A 22 -10.09 7.09 -1.82
C ARG A 22 -9.78 5.78 -1.08
N VAL A 23 -9.38 4.74 -1.82
CA VAL A 23 -9.08 3.42 -1.24
C VAL A 23 -7.85 3.48 -0.34
N THR A 24 -6.79 4.16 -0.78
CA THR A 24 -5.55 4.28 0.00
C THR A 24 -5.78 5.09 1.28
N ARG A 25 -6.63 6.13 1.23
CA ARG A 25 -7.00 6.91 2.43
C ARG A 25 -7.74 6.04 3.43
N GLN A 26 -8.76 5.32 2.97
CA GLN A 26 -9.50 4.40 3.83
C GLN A 26 -8.58 3.34 4.44
N ALA A 27 -7.71 2.72 3.65
CA ALA A 27 -6.75 1.74 4.15
C ALA A 27 -5.79 2.35 5.19
N HIS A 28 -5.27 3.54 4.92
CA HIS A 28 -4.42 4.27 5.87
C HIS A 28 -5.15 4.53 7.19
N ASP A 29 -6.39 5.02 7.15
CA ASP A 29 -7.15 5.38 8.36
C ASP A 29 -7.50 4.15 9.20
N GLU A 30 -7.84 3.03 8.56
CA GLU A 30 -8.04 1.73 9.24
C GLU A 30 -6.74 1.27 9.91
N LEU A 31 -5.62 1.27 9.18
CA LEU A 31 -4.31 0.85 9.71
C LEU A 31 -3.82 1.77 10.84
N ALA A 32 -4.02 3.09 10.71
CA ALA A 32 -3.67 4.07 11.74
C ALA A 32 -4.51 3.88 13.01
N ALA A 33 -5.75 3.38 12.88
CA ALA A 33 -6.59 3.01 14.01
C ALA A 33 -6.32 1.58 14.54
N GLY A 34 -5.29 0.90 14.04
CA GLY A 34 -4.94 -0.48 14.41
C GLY A 34 -5.94 -1.54 13.92
N ARG A 35 -6.82 -1.19 12.96
CA ARG A 35 -7.79 -2.10 12.38
C ARG A 35 -7.22 -2.82 11.14
N PRO A 36 -7.56 -4.09 10.92
CA PRO A 36 -7.07 -4.83 9.76
C PRO A 36 -7.72 -4.34 8.47
N VAL A 37 -6.94 -4.22 7.41
CA VAL A 37 -7.42 -4.02 6.03
C VAL A 37 -7.35 -5.33 5.29
N ARG A 38 -8.38 -5.68 4.50
CA ARG A 38 -8.41 -6.98 3.81
C ARG A 38 -7.27 -7.08 2.80
N HIS A 39 -6.64 -8.25 2.73
CA HIS A 39 -5.56 -8.52 1.78
C HIS A 39 -5.92 -8.25 0.32
N THR A 40 -7.19 -8.41 -0.07
CA THR A 40 -7.69 -8.09 -1.41
C THR A 40 -7.62 -6.58 -1.69
N GLU A 41 -7.91 -5.75 -0.69
CA GLU A 41 -7.85 -4.28 -0.81
C GLU A 41 -6.41 -3.80 -0.86
N LEU A 42 -5.54 -4.35 -0.01
CA LEU A 42 -4.10 -4.07 -0.05
C LEU A 42 -3.48 -4.50 -1.39
N SER A 43 -3.86 -5.68 -1.88
CA SER A 43 -3.41 -6.18 -3.20
C SER A 43 -3.90 -5.30 -4.35
N TRP A 44 -5.16 -4.85 -4.28
CA TRP A 44 -5.71 -3.92 -5.28
C TRP A 44 -4.96 -2.60 -5.24
N MET A 45 -4.71 -2.03 -4.05
CA MET A 45 -3.99 -0.78 -3.84
C MET A 45 -2.58 -0.83 -4.45
N LEU A 46 -1.81 -1.88 -4.19
CA LEU A 46 -0.46 -2.06 -4.77
C LEU A 46 -0.50 -2.15 -6.30
N LYS A 47 -1.41 -2.97 -6.85
CA LYS A 47 -1.54 -3.12 -8.31
C LYS A 47 -1.94 -1.81 -8.98
N GLU A 48 -2.87 -1.09 -8.36
CA GLU A 48 -3.38 0.16 -8.93
C GLU A 48 -2.34 1.29 -8.82
N ALA A 49 -1.62 1.39 -7.70
CA ALA A 49 -0.49 2.31 -7.57
C ALA A 49 0.60 2.05 -8.64
N ALA A 50 0.92 0.79 -8.91
CA ALA A 50 1.85 0.44 -9.99
C ALA A 50 1.32 0.89 -11.37
N ARG A 51 0.05 0.60 -11.69
CA ARG A 51 -0.57 0.97 -12.98
C ARG A 51 -0.65 2.47 -13.20
N LYS A 52 -0.80 3.25 -12.13
CA LYS A 52 -0.93 4.71 -12.19
C LYS A 52 0.41 5.45 -12.10
N ASN A 53 1.54 4.75 -12.20
CA ASN A 53 2.88 5.33 -12.06
C ASN A 53 3.14 6.03 -10.71
N VAL A 54 2.48 5.57 -9.64
CA VAL A 54 2.74 6.06 -8.28
C VAL A 54 4.08 5.53 -7.75
N TYR A 55 4.49 4.32 -8.14
CA TYR A 55 5.74 3.71 -7.65
C TYR A 55 7.00 4.53 -7.98
N PRO A 56 7.21 4.99 -9.23
CA PRO A 56 8.31 5.92 -9.53
C PRO A 56 8.24 7.22 -8.73
N ALA A 57 7.05 7.79 -8.50
CA ALA A 57 6.88 9.01 -7.72
C ALA A 57 7.28 8.82 -6.25
N VAL A 58 6.80 7.73 -5.63
CA VAL A 58 7.18 7.33 -4.27
C VAL A 58 8.70 7.09 -4.20
N ARG A 59 9.27 6.35 -5.15
CA ARG A 59 10.71 6.07 -5.18
C ARG A 59 11.54 7.35 -5.35
N ALA A 60 11.08 8.30 -6.16
CA ALA A 60 11.75 9.58 -6.35
C ALA A 60 11.70 10.46 -5.09
N ARG A 61 10.57 10.43 -4.37
CA ARG A 61 10.36 11.24 -3.16
C ARG A 61 11.05 10.69 -1.92
N TYR A 62 10.95 9.38 -1.69
CA TYR A 62 11.40 8.73 -0.44
C TYR A 62 12.70 7.93 -0.61
N GLY A 63 13.15 7.71 -1.84
CA GLY A 63 14.32 6.90 -2.15
C GLY A 63 13.99 5.41 -2.32
N ALA A 64 14.94 4.68 -2.92
CA ALA A 64 14.77 3.26 -3.24
C ALA A 64 14.59 2.38 -1.99
N GLY A 65 15.38 2.60 -0.93
CA GLY A 65 15.29 1.79 0.29
C GLY A 65 13.93 1.91 0.99
N ALA A 66 13.40 3.13 1.12
CA ALA A 66 12.09 3.35 1.72
C ALA A 66 10.96 2.76 0.84
N PHE A 67 11.10 2.84 -0.48
CA PHE A 67 10.18 2.19 -1.41
C PHE A 67 10.19 0.66 -1.24
N ASP A 68 11.36 0.04 -1.16
CA ASP A 68 11.49 -1.41 -0.97
C ASP A 68 10.88 -1.85 0.38
N GLU A 69 11.14 -1.10 1.45
CA GLU A 69 10.52 -1.33 2.76
C GLU A 69 8.99 -1.24 2.71
N MET A 70 8.45 -0.24 2.00
CA MET A 70 7.01 -0.06 1.82
C MET A 70 6.38 -1.26 1.11
N VAL A 71 6.97 -1.71 -0.02
CA VAL A 71 6.47 -2.88 -0.77
C VAL A 71 6.56 -4.14 0.08
N LEU A 72 7.66 -4.33 0.82
CA LEU A 72 7.85 -5.49 1.68
C LEU A 72 6.86 -5.51 2.86
N ALA A 73 6.60 -4.37 3.50
CA ALA A 73 5.65 -4.29 4.60
C ALA A 73 4.23 -4.66 4.16
N LEU A 74 3.75 -4.06 3.07
CA LEU A 74 2.42 -4.35 2.53
C LEU A 74 2.33 -5.77 1.96
N GLY A 75 3.38 -6.26 1.29
CA GLY A 75 3.45 -7.63 0.77
C GLY A 75 3.36 -8.68 1.87
N ARG A 76 4.13 -8.52 2.97
CA ARG A 76 4.07 -9.42 4.13
C ARG A 76 2.69 -9.45 4.77
N GLU A 77 2.01 -8.31 4.85
CA GLU A 77 0.65 -8.26 5.41
C GLU A 77 -0.36 -8.98 4.51
N ILE A 78 -0.22 -8.83 3.19
CA ILE A 78 -1.03 -9.58 2.23
C ILE A 78 -0.78 -11.08 2.39
N ASP A 79 0.48 -11.50 2.43
CA ASP A 79 0.85 -12.92 2.54
C ASP A 79 0.42 -13.53 3.89
N ARG A 80 0.45 -12.75 4.97
CA ARG A 80 -0.03 -13.15 6.30
C ARG A 80 -1.52 -13.49 6.31
N GLN A 81 -2.31 -12.74 5.54
CA GLN A 81 -3.77 -12.89 5.46
C GLN A 81 -4.22 -13.82 4.33
N ALA A 82 -3.45 -13.92 3.25
CA ALA A 82 -3.81 -14.70 2.08
C ALA A 82 -3.96 -16.18 2.50
N PRO A 83 -5.03 -16.87 2.07
CA PRO A 83 -5.17 -18.28 2.35
C PRO A 83 -3.98 -19.01 1.73
N VAL A 84 -3.23 -19.76 2.56
CA VAL A 84 -2.17 -20.65 2.07
C VAL A 84 -2.84 -21.65 1.14
N VAL A 85 -2.68 -21.44 -0.17
CA VAL A 85 -3.03 -22.46 -1.15
C VAL A 85 -1.99 -23.56 -0.96
N ARG A 86 -2.32 -24.56 -0.13
CA ARG A 86 -1.67 -25.87 -0.22
C ARG A 86 -1.99 -26.39 -1.61
N ARG A 87 -1.05 -26.21 -2.55
CA ARG A 87 -1.00 -27.01 -3.76
C ARG A 87 -0.45 -28.39 -3.43
#